data_AF-A0A931LTH1-F1
#
_entry.id   AF-A0A931LTH1-F1
#
_cell.length_a   1.000
_cell.length_b   1.000
_cell.length_c   1.000
_cell.angle_alpha   90.00
_cell.angle_beta   90.00
_cell.angle_gamma   90.00
#
_symmetry.space_group_name_H-M   'P 1'
#
loop_
_entity.id
_entity.type
_entity.pdbx_description
1 polymer ?
#
loop_
_entity_poly.entity_id
_entity_poly.type
_entity_poly.pdbx_seq_one_letter_code
_entity_poly.pdbx_strand_id
1 'polypeptide(L)'
;MKIPKFKSYEEEAKWWDSHDLTEIEGLKPVEKDVFIKPRKQIVSIRLERSLVEVLKRLAAHKGVGHTTLVRMWVIEKLREMARK
;
A
#
# COMPACT_ATOMS: atom_id res chain seq x y z
N MET A 1 22.61 -22.14 -15.05
CA MET A 1 23.62 -21.40 -14.24
C MET A 1 23.21 -21.35 -12.77
N LYS A 2 24.11 -21.62 -11.81
CA LYS A 2 23.80 -21.55 -10.37
C LYS A 2 24.14 -20.17 -9.80
N ILE A 3 23.31 -19.67 -8.89
CA ILE A 3 23.54 -18.40 -8.18
C ILE A 3 24.75 -18.55 -7.25
N PRO A 4 25.81 -17.74 -7.39
CA PRO A 4 27.00 -17.80 -6.55
C PRO A 4 26.77 -17.18 -5.17
N LYS A 5 27.69 -17.41 -4.22
CA LYS A 5 27.69 -16.69 -2.93
C LYS A 5 28.43 -15.37 -3.08
N PHE A 6 27.72 -14.27 -2.99
CA PHE A 6 28.29 -12.92 -3.11
C PHE A 6 28.98 -12.48 -1.83
N LYS A 7 30.07 -11.72 -1.97
CA LYS A 7 30.79 -11.12 -0.83
C LYS A 7 30.31 -9.70 -0.50
N SER A 8 29.63 -9.04 -1.43
CA SER A 8 29.09 -7.69 -1.25
C SER A 8 27.84 -7.47 -2.11
N TYR A 9 27.03 -6.48 -1.73
CA TYR A 9 25.84 -6.07 -2.49
C TYR A 9 26.18 -5.50 -3.88
N GLU A 10 27.33 -4.84 -4.04
CA GLU A 10 27.76 -4.31 -5.35
C GLU A 10 28.14 -5.42 -6.32
N GLU A 11 28.74 -6.51 -5.82
CA GLU A 11 29.07 -7.69 -6.61
C GLU A 11 27.80 -8.41 -7.08
N GLU A 12 26.83 -8.54 -6.18
CA GLU A 12 25.51 -9.09 -6.47
C GLU A 12 24.79 -8.28 -7.56
N ALA A 13 24.71 -6.95 -7.41
CA ALA A 13 24.04 -6.08 -8.39
C ALA A 13 24.64 -6.23 -9.80
N LYS A 14 25.98 -6.18 -9.91
CA LYS A 14 26.69 -6.36 -11.19
C LYS A 14 26.44 -7.73 -11.80
N TRP A 15 26.32 -8.76 -10.98
CA TRP A 15 26.02 -10.11 -11.45
C TRP A 15 24.60 -10.19 -12.03
N TRP A 16 23.59 -9.63 -11.35
CA TRP A 16 22.22 -9.57 -11.85
C TRP A 16 22.08 -8.71 -13.12
N ASP A 17 22.85 -7.63 -13.25
CA ASP A 17 22.82 -6.77 -14.45
C ASP A 17 23.44 -7.44 -15.69
N SER A 18 24.31 -8.43 -15.49
CA SER A 18 25.10 -9.05 -16.57
C SER A 18 24.61 -10.43 -17.00
N HIS A 19 23.69 -11.06 -16.26
CA HIS A 19 23.23 -12.42 -16.53
C HIS A 19 21.73 -12.45 -16.86
N ASP A 20 21.38 -13.22 -17.89
CA ASP A 20 19.98 -13.43 -18.28
C ASP A 20 19.27 -14.35 -17.27
N LEU A 21 18.10 -13.92 -16.81
CA LEU A 21 17.28 -14.66 -15.85
C LEU A 21 16.82 -16.02 -16.37
N THR A 22 16.68 -16.18 -17.69
CA THR A 22 16.22 -17.43 -18.33
C THR A 22 17.26 -18.55 -18.28
N GLU A 23 18.53 -18.22 -18.03
CA GLU A 23 19.64 -19.18 -17.97
C GLU A 23 19.97 -19.61 -16.52
N ILE A 24 19.26 -19.07 -15.53
CA ILE A 24 19.48 -19.34 -14.10
C ILE A 24 18.66 -20.56 -13.67
N GLU A 25 19.35 -21.57 -13.14
CA GLU A 25 18.73 -22.77 -12.59
C GLU A 25 18.23 -22.54 -11.17
N GLY A 26 17.07 -23.11 -10.84
CA GLY A 26 16.53 -23.08 -9.48
C GLY A 26 15.69 -21.84 -9.15
N LEU A 27 15.45 -20.95 -10.12
CA LEU A 27 14.39 -19.96 -10.02
C LEU A 27 13.05 -20.68 -9.90
N LYS A 28 12.36 -20.43 -8.79
CA LYS A 28 11.00 -20.92 -8.59
C LYS A 28 10.03 -19.77 -8.87
N PRO A 29 8.90 -20.04 -9.54
CA PRO A 29 7.81 -19.08 -9.58
C PRO A 29 7.47 -18.69 -8.15
N VAL A 30 7.26 -17.40 -7.91
CA VAL A 30 6.75 -16.93 -6.63
C VAL A 30 5.35 -17.54 -6.45
N GLU A 31 5.20 -18.44 -5.48
CA GLU A 31 3.94 -19.18 -5.24
C GLU A 31 2.83 -18.31 -4.62
N LYS A 32 3.17 -17.11 -4.11
CA LYS A 32 2.23 -16.19 -3.47
C LYS A 32 2.47 -14.76 -3.91
N ASP A 33 1.42 -14.09 -4.37
CA ASP A 33 1.43 -12.65 -4.60
C ASP A 33 2.04 -11.91 -3.40
N VAL A 34 3.30 -11.47 -3.52
CA VAL A 34 3.98 -10.71 -2.46
C VAL A 34 3.36 -9.32 -2.29
N PHE A 35 2.56 -8.90 -3.28
CA PHE A 35 1.81 -7.65 -3.30
C PHE A 35 0.33 -7.87 -3.01
N ILE A 36 0.01 -8.42 -1.84
CA ILE A 36 -1.39 -8.49 -1.39
C ILE A 36 -1.85 -7.07 -1.04
N LYS A 37 -2.58 -6.44 -1.96
CA LYS A 37 -3.28 -5.18 -1.66
C LYS A 37 -4.22 -5.44 -0.48
N PRO A 38 -4.12 -4.69 0.64
CA PRO A 38 -4.99 -4.93 1.78
C PRO A 38 -6.45 -4.83 1.34
N ARG A 39 -7.23 -5.87 1.67
CA ARG A 39 -8.66 -5.93 1.33
C ARG A 39 -9.36 -4.76 2.04
N LYS A 40 -9.92 -3.83 1.25
CA LYS A 40 -10.74 -2.72 1.74
C LYS A 40 -12.19 -3.05 1.52
N GLN A 41 -13.03 -2.78 2.53
CA GLN A 41 -14.48 -2.88 2.43
C GLN A 41 -15.09 -1.49 2.21
N ILE A 42 -16.09 -1.42 1.33
CA ILE A 42 -16.87 -0.20 1.12
C ILE A 42 -17.94 -0.12 2.20
N VAL A 43 -18.01 1.02 2.89
CA VAL A 43 -19.10 1.35 3.82
C VAL A 43 -19.87 2.52 3.21
N SER A 44 -21.15 2.31 2.90
CA SER A 44 -22.03 3.35 2.37
C SER A 44 -22.80 4.01 3.52
N ILE A 45 -22.75 5.34 3.60
CA ILE A 45 -23.39 6.13 4.67
C ILE A 45 -24.23 7.22 4.01
N ARG A 46 -25.49 7.34 4.43
CA ARG A 46 -26.37 8.45 4.02
C ARG A 46 -26.14 9.64 4.93
N LEU A 47 -25.88 10.80 4.33
CA LEU A 47 -25.69 12.07 5.03
C LEU A 47 -26.58 13.13 4.37
N GLU A 48 -26.97 14.14 5.15
CA GLU A 48 -27.67 15.29 4.59
C GLU A 48 -26.79 16.03 3.58
N ARG A 49 -27.42 16.62 2.56
CA ARG A 49 -26.72 17.35 1.49
C ARG A 49 -25.89 18.52 2.03
N SER A 50 -26.41 19.22 3.05
CA SER A 50 -25.74 20.29 3.77
C SER A 50 -24.42 19.83 4.39
N LEU A 51 -24.43 18.68 5.07
CA LEU A 51 -23.24 18.09 5.70
C LEU A 51 -22.20 17.64 4.67
N VAL A 52 -22.63 17.07 3.54
CA VAL A 52 -21.73 16.67 2.45
C VAL A 52 -21.00 17.89 1.88
N GLU A 53 -21.70 19.03 1.75
CA GLU A 53 -21.10 20.27 1.27
C GLU A 53 -20.06 20.82 2.24
N VAL A 54 -20.37 20.84 3.54
CA VAL A 54 -19.42 21.25 4.59
C VAL A 54 -18.19 20.34 4.59
N LEU A 55 -18.40 19.02 4.50
CA LEU A 55 -17.31 18.03 4.44
C LEU A 55 -16.36 18.29 3.26
N LYS A 56 -16.91 18.58 2.07
CA LYS A 56 -16.11 18.87 0.87
C LYS A 56 -15.26 20.13 1.06
N ARG A 57 -15.82 21.19 1.64
CA ARG A 57 -15.09 22.43 1.93
C ARG A 57 -13.95 22.21 2.93
N LEU A 58 -14.22 21.49 4.01
CA LEU A 58 -13.20 21.15 5.00
C LEU A 58 -12.07 20.30 4.41
N ALA A 59 -12.41 19.34 3.55
CA ALA A 59 -11.44 18.49 2.88
C ALA A 59 -10.56 19.30 1.92
N ALA A 60 -11.17 20.20 1.13
CA ALA A 60 -10.45 21.09 0.23
C ALA A 60 -9.47 22.01 1.00
N HIS A 61 -9.91 22.59 2.11
CA HIS A 61 -9.04 23.41 2.96
C HIS A 61 -7.84 22.62 3.53
N LYS A 62 -8.02 21.32 3.80
CA LYS A 62 -6.95 20.42 4.24
C LYS A 62 -6.13 19.81 3.09
N GLY A 63 -6.42 20.16 1.83
CA GLY A 63 -5.72 19.61 0.67
C GLY A 63 -5.96 18.12 0.42
N VAL A 64 -7.06 17.55 0.92
CA VAL A 64 -7.38 16.12 0.79
C VAL A 64 -8.76 15.89 0.18
N GLY A 65 -9.00 14.71 -0.39
CA GLY A 65 -10.34 14.31 -0.83
C GLY A 65 -11.30 14.10 0.35
N HIS A 66 -12.59 14.40 0.16
CA HIS A 66 -13.61 14.25 1.22
C HIS A 66 -13.73 12.81 1.74
N THR A 67 -13.61 11.79 0.88
CA THR A 67 -13.57 10.38 1.30
C THR A 67 -12.32 10.05 2.13
N THR A 68 -11.17 10.65 1.80
CA THR A 68 -9.93 10.54 2.59
C THR A 68 -10.11 11.18 3.97
N LEU A 69 -10.71 12.37 4.04
CA LEU A 69 -10.98 13.06 5.31
C LEU A 69 -11.89 12.21 6.23
N VAL A 70 -12.99 11.69 5.70
CA VAL A 70 -13.89 10.80 6.45
C VAL A 70 -13.15 9.57 6.95
N ARG A 71 -12.34 8.93 6.09
CA ARG A 71 -11.55 7.76 6.47
C ARG A 71 -10.58 8.08 7.62
N MET A 72 -9.91 9.24 7.58
CA MET A 72 -8.99 9.66 8.64
C MET A 72 -9.74 9.84 9.97
N TRP A 73 -10.88 10.52 9.98
CA TRP A 73 -11.69 10.71 11.18
C TRP A 73 -12.23 9.39 11.76
N VAL A 74 -12.68 8.47 10.91
CA VAL A 74 -13.12 7.14 11.38
C VAL A 74 -11.97 6.39 12.06
N ILE A 75 -10.77 6.39 11.46
CA ILE A 75 -9.59 5.75 12.05
C ILE A 75 -9.23 6.41 13.39
N GLU A 76 -9.21 7.74 13.44
CA GLU A 76 -8.90 8.51 14.64
C GLU A 76 -9.86 8.16 15.77
N LYS A 77 -11.17 8.15 15.50
CA LYS A 77 -12.20 7.87 16.51
C LYS A 77 -12.15 6.43 17.01
N LEU A 78 -11.93 5.46 16.11
CA LEU A 78 -11.76 4.06 16.50
C LEU A 78 -10.54 3.87 17.41
N ARG A 79 -9.42 4.53 17.09
CA ARG A 79 -8.21 4.50 17.94
C ARG A 79 -8.44 5.16 19.30
N GLU A 80 -9.20 6.25 19.35
CA GLU A 80 -9.57 6.90 20.62
C GLU A 80 -10.40 5.95 21.49
N MET A 81 -11.39 5.28 20.90
CA MET A 81 -12.26 4.35 21.63
C MET A 81 -11.54 3.09 22.09
N ALA A 82 -10.62 2.55 21.29
CA ALA A 82 -9.86 1.34 21.64
C ALA A 82 -8.80 1.56 22.74
N ARG A 83 -8.48 2.81 23.07
CA ARG A 83 -7.57 3.18 24.17
C ARG A 83 -8.29 3.35 25.52
N LYS A 84 -9.63 3.35 25.53
CA LYS A 84 -10.45 3.35 26.74
C LYS A 84 -10.84 1.92 27.08
#